data_AF-A0A7C9QW25-F1
#
_entry.id   AF-A0A7C9QW25-F1
#
_cell.length_a   1.000
_cell.length_b   1.000
_cell.length_c   1.000
_cell.angle_alpha   90.00
_cell.angle_beta   90.00
_cell.angle_gamma   90.00
#
_symmetry.space_group_name_H-M   'P 1'
#
loop_
_entity.id
_entity.type
_entity.pdbx_description
1 polymer ?
#
loop_
_entity_poly.entity_id
_entity_poly.type
_entity_poly.pdbx_seq_one_letter_code
_entity_poly.pdbx_strand_id
1 'polypeptide(L)'
;MRPSLAVLAAILALAACGEVPQPFRHDDSIPRLAVPKMTRGVTVRPPADTADGRALAESLVRAFEDQEVPALVGDGHPFGYVVEGELQETAQGAQVLWTLKAPDGTVSETAEHRVPRATLEQGSPILLKRAAMAAASRLSMPLADPDAAPSQMPTPQAIDRRPTATVAPLRGLPGDGDSSLTEAMKRALGRGGLAIKPEGGTYLVEGRVTVTPGRQGEEIVGVAWIVKTGKDGAELGRVAQDGSIPKGRLDKSWGTMARDIAEGGAAGVVEVVLTDSENHGGKQP
;
A
#
# COMPACT_ATOMS: atom_id res chain seq x y z
N MET A 1 48.23 -2.61 -53.39
CA MET A 1 48.00 -2.37 -51.95
C MET A 1 46.51 -2.46 -51.65
N ARG A 2 46.11 -3.61 -51.08
CA ARG A 2 45.06 -3.80 -50.05
C ARG A 2 43.55 -3.56 -50.36
N PRO A 3 42.91 -4.31 -51.28
CA PRO A 3 41.44 -4.48 -51.27
C PRO A 3 40.93 -5.18 -49.99
N SER A 4 41.80 -5.93 -49.31
CA SER A 4 41.53 -6.62 -48.05
C SER A 4 41.25 -5.67 -46.88
N LEU A 5 41.71 -4.41 -46.93
CA LEU A 5 41.48 -3.45 -45.85
C LEU A 5 40.05 -2.87 -45.88
N ALA A 6 39.49 -2.69 -47.08
CA ALA A 6 38.14 -2.15 -47.26
C ALA A 6 37.06 -3.16 -46.84
N VAL A 7 37.29 -4.45 -47.12
CA VAL A 7 36.39 -5.54 -46.70
C VAL A 7 36.40 -5.70 -45.17
N LEU A 8 37.57 -5.56 -44.53
CA LEU A 8 37.67 -5.64 -43.07
C LEU A 8 36.96 -4.46 -42.37
N ALA A 9 37.05 -3.25 -42.94
CA ALA A 9 36.36 -2.07 -42.41
C ALA A 9 34.83 -2.16 -42.55
N ALA A 10 34.32 -2.79 -43.61
CA ALA A 10 32.89 -3.00 -43.79
C ALA A 10 32.30 -4.01 -42.78
N ILE A 11 33.04 -5.07 -42.42
CA ILE A 11 32.59 -6.07 -41.45
C ILE A 11 32.56 -5.49 -40.02
N LEU A 12 33.49 -4.60 -39.67
CA LEU A 12 33.51 -3.91 -38.37
C LEU A 12 32.34 -2.92 -38.18
N ALA A 13 31.76 -2.39 -39.26
CA ALA A 13 30.61 -1.48 -39.18
C ALA A 13 29.28 -2.23 -38.89
N LEU A 14 29.15 -3.51 -39.24
CA LEU A 14 27.93 -4.29 -38.97
C LEU A 14 27.87 -4.87 -37.54
N ALA A 15 28.98 -4.85 -36.79
CA ALA A 15 29.01 -5.28 -35.38
C ALA A 15 28.65 -4.16 -34.38
N ALA A 16 28.33 -2.95 -34.86
CA ALA A 16 28.06 -1.79 -34.03
C ALA A 16 26.62 -1.71 -33.47
N CYS A 17 25.74 -2.64 -33.85
CA CYS A 17 24.46 -2.84 -33.18
C CYS A 17 24.67 -3.69 -31.91
N GLY A 18 25.35 -3.11 -30.91
CA GLY A 18 25.39 -3.65 -29.57
C GLY A 18 24.00 -3.61 -28.95
N GLU A 19 23.64 -4.66 -28.22
CA GLU A 19 22.37 -4.75 -27.52
C GLU A 19 22.28 -3.61 -26.50
N VAL A 20 21.35 -2.68 -26.74
CA VAL A 20 21.13 -1.52 -25.89
C VAL A 20 20.91 -2.00 -24.46
N PRO A 21 21.63 -1.47 -23.45
CA PRO A 21 21.35 -1.83 -22.07
C PRO A 21 19.89 -1.49 -21.78
N GLN A 22 19.08 -2.51 -21.48
CA GLN A 22 17.66 -2.39 -21.14
C GLN A 22 17.52 -2.37 -19.61
N PRO A 23 17.67 -1.21 -18.94
CA PRO A 23 17.60 -1.13 -17.47
C PRO A 23 16.22 -1.47 -16.87
N PHE A 24 15.22 -1.76 -17.71
CA PHE A 24 13.84 -2.05 -17.30
C PHE A 24 13.34 -3.44 -17.75
N ARG A 25 14.21 -4.35 -18.20
CA ARG A 25 13.79 -5.72 -18.50
C ARG A 25 13.57 -6.46 -17.18
N HIS A 26 12.31 -6.76 -16.86
CA HIS A 26 11.96 -7.52 -15.66
C HIS A 26 12.40 -8.98 -15.83
N ASP A 27 13.28 -9.43 -14.95
CA ASP A 27 13.58 -10.85 -14.75
C ASP A 27 12.45 -11.42 -13.86
N ASP A 28 11.84 -12.54 -14.26
CA ASP A 28 10.60 -13.11 -13.66
C ASP A 28 10.79 -13.68 -12.22
N SER A 29 11.88 -13.32 -11.55
CA SER A 29 12.17 -13.70 -10.17
C SER A 29 12.44 -12.46 -9.32
N ILE A 30 11.37 -11.79 -8.89
CA ILE A 30 11.42 -10.78 -7.83
C ILE A 30 11.08 -11.46 -6.49
N PRO A 31 12.04 -11.70 -5.57
CA PRO A 31 11.74 -11.92 -4.16
C PRO A 31 11.25 -10.59 -3.56
N ARG A 32 9.97 -10.53 -3.19
CA ARG A 32 9.24 -9.29 -2.85
C ARG A 32 9.45 -8.89 -1.38
N LEU A 33 10.49 -8.13 -1.05
CA LEU A 33 10.32 -7.09 -0.02
C LEU A 33 9.64 -5.92 -0.68
N ALA A 34 8.43 -5.63 -0.22
CA ALA A 34 7.62 -4.56 -0.77
C ALA A 34 7.40 -4.72 -2.27
N VAL A 35 6.28 -5.36 -2.62
CA VAL A 35 5.51 -4.81 -3.73
C VAL A 35 5.17 -3.40 -3.26
N PRO A 36 5.64 -2.32 -3.91
CA PRO A 36 5.07 -1.02 -3.65
C PRO A 36 3.59 -1.21 -3.86
N LYS A 37 2.82 -1.14 -2.78
CA LYS A 37 1.38 -1.20 -2.86
C LYS A 37 0.95 0.14 -3.49
N MET A 38 1.09 0.24 -4.82
CA MET A 38 0.25 1.11 -5.63
C MET A 38 -1.23 0.70 -5.52
N THR A 39 -1.59 -0.23 -4.64
CA THR A 39 -2.96 -0.68 -4.36
C THR A 39 -3.92 0.42 -3.91
N ARG A 40 -3.54 1.70 -3.89
CA ARG A 40 -4.43 2.82 -3.57
C ARG A 40 -4.69 3.78 -4.74
N GLY A 41 -4.04 3.58 -5.88
CA GLY A 41 -4.43 4.27 -7.10
C GLY A 41 -5.84 3.84 -7.49
N VAL A 42 -6.71 4.80 -7.79
CA VAL A 42 -8.08 4.53 -8.24
C VAL A 42 -8.16 4.70 -9.74
N THR A 43 -8.52 3.63 -10.45
CA THR A 43 -8.92 3.72 -11.85
C THR A 43 -10.44 3.90 -11.92
N VAL A 44 -10.89 5.06 -12.41
CA VAL A 44 -12.31 5.36 -12.62
C VAL A 44 -12.67 5.02 -14.06
N ARG A 45 -13.66 4.13 -14.23
CA ARG A 45 -14.23 3.82 -15.55
C ARG A 45 -15.44 4.70 -15.82
N PRO A 46 -15.60 5.22 -17.05
CA PRO A 46 -16.80 5.95 -17.44
C PRO A 46 -18.07 5.11 -17.21
N PRO A 47 -19.16 5.72 -16.67
CA PRO A 47 -20.42 5.03 -16.41
C PRO A 47 -21.22 4.76 -17.69
N ALA A 48 -20.82 5.36 -18.80
CA ALA A 48 -21.32 5.14 -20.15
C ALA A 48 -20.24 5.55 -21.16
N ASP A 49 -20.22 4.92 -22.33
CA ASP A 49 -19.35 5.31 -23.46
C ASP A 49 -19.93 6.53 -24.20
N THR A 50 -20.07 7.63 -23.47
CA THR A 50 -20.62 8.91 -23.95
C THR A 50 -19.76 10.06 -23.44
N ALA A 51 -19.89 11.24 -24.07
CA ALA A 51 -19.21 12.45 -23.60
C ALA A 51 -19.58 12.80 -22.14
N ASP A 52 -20.85 12.65 -21.80
CA ASP A 52 -21.35 12.90 -20.44
C ASP A 52 -20.81 11.87 -19.44
N GLY A 53 -20.76 10.58 -19.83
CA GLY A 53 -20.15 9.54 -19.01
C GLY A 53 -18.68 9.84 -18.72
N ARG A 54 -17.92 10.23 -19.74
CA ARG A 54 -16.51 10.62 -19.56
C ARG A 54 -16.34 11.84 -18.67
N ALA A 55 -17.17 12.88 -18.87
CA ALA A 55 -17.14 14.09 -18.04
C ALA A 55 -17.48 13.81 -16.56
N LEU A 56 -18.38 12.86 -16.30
CA LEU A 56 -18.70 12.39 -14.95
C LEU A 56 -17.51 11.66 -14.30
N ALA A 57 -16.83 10.78 -15.04
CA ALA A 57 -15.63 10.09 -14.54
C ALA A 57 -14.49 11.07 -14.26
N GLU A 58 -14.22 12.03 -15.14
CA GLU A 58 -13.21 13.08 -14.93
C GLU A 58 -13.54 13.96 -13.72
N SER A 59 -14.83 14.24 -13.50
CA SER A 59 -15.28 15.00 -12.33
C SER A 59 -15.09 14.21 -11.04
N LEU A 60 -15.27 12.89 -11.07
CA LEU A 60 -15.01 12.01 -9.94
C LEU A 60 -13.51 11.92 -9.61
N VAL A 61 -12.66 11.82 -10.64
CA VAL A 61 -11.20 11.88 -10.47
C VAL A 61 -10.77 13.19 -9.78
N ARG A 62 -11.25 14.34 -10.26
CA ARG A 62 -10.96 15.63 -9.63
C ARG A 62 -11.46 15.71 -8.18
N ALA A 63 -12.54 15.02 -7.85
CA ALA A 63 -13.06 14.97 -6.48
C ALA A 63 -12.21 14.06 -5.57
N PHE A 64 -11.62 12.99 -6.10
CA PHE A 64 -10.62 12.17 -5.39
C PHE A 64 -9.31 12.94 -5.17
N GLU A 65 -8.83 13.68 -6.18
CA GLU A 65 -7.63 14.51 -6.07
C GLU A 65 -7.74 15.56 -4.95
N ASP A 66 -8.90 16.21 -4.82
CA ASP A 66 -9.20 17.15 -3.72
C ASP A 66 -9.13 16.48 -2.33
N GLN A 67 -9.29 15.15 -2.27
CA GLN A 67 -9.18 14.34 -1.05
C GLN A 67 -7.83 13.65 -0.93
N GLU A 68 -6.83 14.09 -1.71
CA GLU A 68 -5.48 13.54 -1.76
C GLU A 68 -5.44 12.03 -2.13
N VAL A 69 -6.47 11.54 -2.83
CA VAL A 69 -6.54 10.18 -3.36
C VAL A 69 -6.09 10.19 -4.83
N PRO A 70 -4.96 9.53 -5.17
CA PRO A 70 -4.50 9.45 -6.56
C PRO A 70 -5.50 8.67 -7.42
N ALA A 71 -6.06 9.33 -8.44
CA ALA A 71 -7.06 8.73 -9.33
C ALA A 71 -6.78 9.09 -10.80
N LEU A 72 -7.22 8.22 -11.71
CA LEU A 72 -7.17 8.48 -13.15
C LEU A 72 -8.40 7.88 -13.84
N VAL A 73 -8.78 8.44 -14.98
CA VAL A 73 -9.76 7.81 -15.88
C VAL A 73 -9.04 6.81 -16.77
N GLY A 74 -9.53 5.57 -16.85
CA GLY A 74 -8.90 4.58 -17.70
C GLY A 74 -9.71 3.31 -17.88
N ASP A 75 -9.64 2.77 -19.11
CA ASP A 75 -10.31 1.53 -19.50
C ASP A 75 -9.33 0.33 -19.55
N GLY A 76 -8.06 0.58 -19.22
CA GLY A 76 -6.96 -0.39 -19.25
C GLY A 76 -6.87 -1.29 -18.01
N HIS A 77 -5.73 -1.98 -17.88
CA HIS A 77 -5.45 -2.83 -16.72
C HIS A 77 -5.42 -1.95 -15.45
N PRO A 78 -6.23 -2.25 -14.43
CA PRO A 78 -6.34 -1.39 -13.27
C PRO A 78 -5.07 -1.43 -12.42
N PHE A 79 -4.66 -0.29 -11.88
CA PHE A 79 -3.42 -0.15 -11.10
C PHE A 79 -3.65 -0.17 -9.58
N GLY A 80 -4.80 -0.67 -9.12
CA GLY A 80 -5.22 -0.65 -7.72
C GLY A 80 -6.72 -0.89 -7.58
N TYR A 81 -7.42 0.03 -6.92
CA TYR A 81 -8.88 0.00 -6.85
C TYR A 81 -9.49 0.40 -8.19
N VAL A 82 -10.67 -0.15 -8.49
CA VAL A 82 -11.46 0.23 -9.67
C VAL A 82 -12.78 0.80 -9.21
N VAL A 83 -13.13 1.98 -9.72
CA VAL A 83 -14.49 2.50 -9.61
C VAL A 83 -15.19 2.26 -10.93
N GLU A 84 -16.18 1.39 -10.92
CA GLU A 84 -17.08 1.17 -12.05
C GLU A 84 -18.32 2.02 -11.86
N GLY A 85 -18.72 2.71 -12.93
CA GLY A 85 -19.95 3.49 -12.95
C GLY A 85 -21.03 2.81 -13.77
N GLU A 86 -22.28 2.99 -13.36
CA GLU A 86 -23.46 2.66 -14.14
C GLU A 86 -24.33 3.91 -14.22
N LEU A 87 -24.64 4.34 -15.45
CA LEU A 87 -25.49 5.49 -15.72
C LEU A 87 -26.91 5.02 -16.08
N GLN A 88 -27.90 5.47 -15.33
CA GLN A 88 -29.31 5.30 -15.69
C GLN A 88 -29.95 6.67 -15.95
N GLU A 89 -30.39 6.91 -17.18
CA GLU A 89 -31.12 8.12 -17.53
C GLU A 89 -32.54 8.10 -16.93
N THR A 90 -32.99 9.28 -16.50
CA THR A 90 -34.31 9.51 -15.91
C THR A 90 -34.93 10.77 -16.53
N ALA A 91 -36.23 10.97 -16.34
CA ALA A 91 -36.91 12.19 -16.81
C ALA A 91 -36.34 13.49 -16.18
N GLN A 92 -35.64 13.39 -15.06
CA GLN A 92 -35.15 14.52 -14.25
C GLN A 92 -33.63 14.73 -14.37
N GLY A 93 -32.92 13.89 -15.12
CA GLY A 93 -31.47 13.86 -15.19
C GLY A 93 -30.95 12.43 -15.28
N ALA A 94 -29.79 12.15 -14.69
CA ALA A 94 -29.25 10.80 -14.61
C ALA A 94 -29.06 10.36 -13.16
N GLN A 95 -29.28 9.08 -12.89
CA GLN A 95 -28.88 8.42 -11.66
C GLN A 95 -27.57 7.68 -11.94
N VAL A 96 -26.53 7.93 -11.15
CA VAL A 96 -25.22 7.29 -11.31
C VAL A 96 -24.96 6.42 -10.09
N LEU A 97 -24.73 5.14 -10.33
CA LEU A 97 -24.25 4.20 -9.32
C LEU A 97 -22.76 3.96 -9.54
N TRP A 98 -21.96 4.28 -8.54
CA TRP A 98 -20.52 3.99 -8.52
C TRP A 98 -20.25 2.82 -7.59
N THR A 99 -19.46 1.87 -8.07
CA THR A 99 -19.04 0.68 -7.32
C THR A 99 -17.53 0.65 -7.24
N LEU A 100 -17.00 0.79 -6.02
CA LEU A 100 -15.57 0.62 -5.74
C LEU A 100 -15.27 -0.87 -5.56
N LYS A 101 -14.32 -1.38 -6.34
CA LYS A 101 -13.79 -2.75 -6.25
C LYS A 101 -12.32 -2.71 -5.83
N ALA A 102 -11.98 -3.56 -4.88
CA ALA A 102 -10.60 -3.81 -4.49
C ALA A 102 -9.83 -4.56 -5.60
N PRO A 103 -8.49 -4.61 -5.54
CA PRO A 103 -7.67 -5.30 -6.55
C PRO A 103 -7.99 -6.80 -6.74
N ASP A 104 -8.59 -7.43 -5.73
CA ASP A 104 -9.06 -8.83 -5.77
C ASP A 104 -10.44 -8.98 -6.44
N GLY A 105 -11.07 -7.88 -6.85
CA GLY A 105 -12.40 -7.83 -7.45
C GLY A 105 -13.54 -7.70 -6.43
N THR A 106 -13.25 -7.72 -5.13
CA THR A 106 -14.27 -7.62 -4.08
C THR A 106 -14.85 -6.22 -4.05
N VAL A 107 -16.19 -6.10 -4.03
CA VAL A 107 -16.87 -4.81 -3.87
C VAL A 107 -16.58 -4.27 -2.47
N SER A 108 -15.92 -3.12 -2.41
CA SER A 108 -15.51 -2.45 -1.17
C SER A 108 -16.55 -1.45 -0.68
N GLU A 109 -17.15 -0.67 -1.58
CA GLU A 109 -18.16 0.34 -1.25
C GLU A 109 -18.97 0.71 -2.50
N THR A 110 -20.18 1.24 -2.31
CA THR A 110 -20.98 1.82 -3.39
C THR A 110 -21.45 3.22 -3.03
N ALA A 111 -21.57 4.07 -4.05
CA ALA A 111 -22.09 5.42 -3.89
C ALA A 111 -23.03 5.75 -5.03
N GLU A 112 -24.22 6.24 -4.68
CA GLU A 112 -25.24 6.59 -5.64
C GLU A 112 -25.55 8.08 -5.55
N HIS A 113 -25.70 8.74 -6.69
CA HIS A 113 -26.14 10.13 -6.72
C HIS A 113 -26.91 10.47 -7.99
N ARG A 114 -27.75 11.51 -7.87
CA ARG A 114 -28.48 12.09 -9.00
C ARG A 114 -27.71 13.25 -9.59
N VAL A 115 -27.60 13.29 -10.91
CA VAL A 115 -27.10 14.42 -11.69
C VAL A 115 -28.28 15.06 -12.41
N PRO A 116 -28.68 16.30 -12.05
CA PRO A 116 -29.80 16.98 -12.72
C PRO A 116 -29.57 17.13 -14.22
N ARG A 117 -30.64 17.03 -15.03
CA ARG A 117 -30.55 17.18 -16.49
C ARG A 117 -29.91 18.51 -16.91
N ALA A 118 -30.25 19.61 -16.22
CA ALA A 118 -29.66 20.92 -16.46
C ALA A 118 -28.12 20.91 -16.27
N THR A 119 -27.59 20.13 -15.34
CA THR A 119 -26.14 20.01 -15.11
C THR A 119 -25.44 19.29 -16.26
N LEU A 120 -26.07 18.23 -16.81
CA LEU A 120 -25.56 17.50 -17.96
C LEU A 120 -25.59 18.38 -19.22
N GLU A 121 -26.73 19.02 -19.50
CA GLU A 121 -26.92 19.88 -20.68
C GLU A 121 -25.99 21.11 -20.68
N GLN A 122 -25.73 21.69 -19.50
CA GLN A 122 -24.81 22.83 -19.37
C GLN A 122 -23.35 22.41 -19.43
N GLY A 123 -23.01 21.14 -19.21
CA GLY A 123 -21.64 20.64 -19.16
C GLY A 123 -20.74 21.36 -18.15
N SER A 124 -21.32 21.99 -17.12
CA SER A 124 -20.56 22.84 -16.19
C SER A 124 -19.62 22.01 -15.31
N PRO A 125 -18.29 22.16 -15.43
CA PRO A 125 -17.34 21.35 -14.67
C PRO A 125 -17.48 21.52 -13.15
N ILE A 126 -17.91 22.71 -12.71
CA ILE A 126 -18.11 23.01 -11.28
C ILE A 126 -19.32 22.24 -10.73
N LEU A 127 -20.43 22.21 -11.47
CA LEU A 127 -21.65 21.52 -11.03
C LEU A 127 -21.47 20.00 -11.08
N LEU A 128 -20.78 19.49 -12.09
CA LEU A 128 -20.42 18.08 -12.20
C LEU A 128 -19.47 17.65 -11.07
N LYS A 129 -18.42 18.44 -10.79
CA LYS A 129 -17.53 18.20 -9.64
C LYS A 129 -18.29 18.18 -8.32
N ARG A 130 -19.20 19.14 -8.09
CA ARG A 130 -20.01 19.19 -6.86
C ARG A 130 -20.90 17.95 -6.71
N ALA A 131 -21.48 17.45 -7.80
CA ALA A 131 -22.25 16.20 -7.78
C ALA A 131 -21.34 15.00 -7.46
N ALA A 132 -20.13 14.97 -8.03
CA ALA A 132 -19.16 13.91 -7.83
C ALA A 132 -18.50 13.90 -6.43
N MET A 133 -18.40 15.05 -5.75
CA MET A 133 -17.83 15.14 -4.39
C MET A 133 -18.58 14.27 -3.38
N ALA A 134 -19.90 14.12 -3.51
CA ALA A 134 -20.70 13.26 -2.64
C ALA A 134 -20.32 11.78 -2.82
N ALA A 135 -20.11 11.34 -4.07
CA ALA A 135 -19.64 9.99 -4.36
C ALA A 135 -18.20 9.78 -3.88
N ALA A 136 -17.29 10.69 -4.23
CA ALA A 136 -15.88 10.60 -3.82
C ALA A 136 -15.72 10.49 -2.30
N SER A 137 -16.46 11.29 -1.52
CA SER A 137 -16.39 11.27 -0.06
C SER A 137 -16.82 9.94 0.55
N ARG A 138 -17.75 9.23 -0.11
CA ARG A 138 -18.20 7.91 0.35
C ARG A 138 -17.23 6.82 -0.08
N LEU A 139 -16.81 6.86 -1.34
CA LEU A 139 -15.89 5.88 -1.93
C LEU A 139 -14.46 6.02 -1.38
N SER A 140 -14.08 7.14 -0.78
CA SER A 140 -12.76 7.33 -0.18
C SER A 140 -12.62 6.71 1.21
N MET A 141 -13.72 6.34 1.88
CA MET A 141 -13.65 5.75 3.22
C MET A 141 -12.79 4.47 3.28
N PRO A 142 -12.92 3.50 2.35
CA PRO A 142 -12.04 2.33 2.32
C PRO A 142 -10.62 2.64 1.81
N LEU A 143 -10.43 3.82 1.21
CA LEU A 143 -9.16 4.28 0.62
C LEU A 143 -8.34 5.13 1.60
N ALA A 144 -8.96 5.61 2.69
CA ALA A 144 -8.35 6.46 3.69
C ALA A 144 -7.17 5.78 4.38
N ASP A 145 -6.10 6.54 4.62
CA ASP A 145 -4.94 6.03 5.34
C ASP A 145 -5.29 5.84 6.83
N PRO A 146 -5.23 4.60 7.37
CA PRO A 146 -5.43 4.39 8.81
C PRO A 146 -4.38 5.10 9.67
N ASP A 147 -3.27 5.59 9.10
CA ASP A 147 -2.25 6.39 9.78
C ASP A 147 -2.51 7.92 9.72
N ALA A 148 -3.46 8.40 8.90
CA ALA A 148 -3.81 9.82 8.78
C ALA A 148 -4.91 10.28 9.75
N ALA A 149 -5.59 9.33 10.42
CA ALA A 149 -6.50 9.66 11.50
C ALA A 149 -5.69 10.25 12.67
N PRO A 150 -6.02 11.45 13.20
CA PRO A 150 -5.35 11.98 14.38
C PRO A 150 -5.46 10.94 15.49
N SER A 151 -4.31 10.53 16.03
CA SER A 151 -4.23 9.58 17.13
C SER A 151 -5.12 10.09 18.27
N GLN A 152 -6.27 9.47 18.47
CA GLN A 152 -7.15 9.81 19.57
C GLN A 152 -6.40 9.55 20.87
N MET A 153 -6.25 10.59 21.69
CA MET A 153 -5.70 10.47 23.04
C MET A 153 -6.50 9.41 23.81
N PRO A 154 -5.85 8.58 24.65
CA PRO A 154 -6.53 7.48 25.29
C PRO A 154 -7.64 7.98 26.21
N THR A 155 -8.89 7.59 25.93
CA THR A 155 -9.99 7.70 26.88
C THR A 155 -9.73 6.74 28.04
N PRO A 156 -9.80 7.18 29.31
CA PRO A 156 -9.59 6.28 30.43
C PRO A 156 -10.69 5.20 30.51
N GLN A 157 -10.25 3.95 30.58
CA GLN A 157 -10.94 2.78 31.14
C GLN A 157 -12.17 2.24 30.39
N ALA A 158 -11.92 1.65 29.22
CA ALA A 158 -12.52 0.35 28.92
C ALA A 158 -11.48 -0.72 29.27
N ILE A 159 -11.89 -1.81 29.92
CA ILE A 159 -11.01 -2.95 30.18
C ILE A 159 -10.70 -3.57 28.82
N ASP A 160 -9.60 -3.14 28.20
CA ASP A 160 -9.19 -3.63 26.90
C ASP A 160 -8.77 -5.10 27.05
N ARG A 161 -9.60 -6.01 26.53
CA ARG A 161 -9.36 -7.45 26.57
C ARG A 161 -8.35 -7.90 25.51
N ARG A 162 -7.84 -6.98 24.69
CA ARG A 162 -6.82 -7.30 23.68
C ARG A 162 -5.52 -7.76 24.34
N PRO A 163 -4.83 -8.77 23.76
CA PRO A 163 -3.47 -9.11 24.15
C PRO A 163 -2.58 -7.87 24.13
N THR A 164 -1.77 -7.68 25.18
CA THR A 164 -0.89 -6.51 25.27
C THR A 164 0.51 -6.83 24.77
N ALA A 165 1.10 -5.94 23.98
CA ALA A 165 2.44 -6.12 23.44
C ALA A 165 3.30 -4.87 23.60
N THR A 166 4.60 -5.07 23.78
CA THR A 166 5.62 -4.02 23.75
C THR A 166 6.56 -4.31 22.59
N VAL A 167 6.83 -3.29 21.77
CA VAL A 167 7.81 -3.37 20.68
C VAL A 167 9.13 -2.82 21.20
N ALA A 168 10.18 -3.64 21.19
CA ALA A 168 11.51 -3.20 21.57
C ALA A 168 12.05 -2.21 20.53
N PRO A 169 12.74 -1.14 20.95
CA PRO A 169 13.36 -0.21 20.02
C PRO A 169 14.44 -0.91 19.20
N LEU A 170 14.42 -0.71 17.88
CA LEU A 170 15.52 -1.11 17.01
C LEU A 170 16.76 -0.23 17.23
N ARG A 171 17.93 -0.75 16.88
CA ARG A 171 19.21 -0.05 17.00
C ARG A 171 20.11 -0.34 15.81
N GLY A 172 20.76 0.71 15.33
CA GLY A 172 21.86 0.62 14.37
C GLY A 172 21.43 0.63 12.91
N LEU A 173 20.17 0.99 12.61
CA LEU A 173 19.74 1.26 11.25
C LEU A 173 20.21 2.64 10.78
N PRO A 174 20.56 2.79 9.49
CA PRO A 174 20.90 4.08 8.90
C PRO A 174 19.70 5.04 8.86
N GLY A 175 20.00 6.34 8.81
CA GLY A 175 18.99 7.40 8.71
C GLY A 175 18.04 7.44 9.91
N ASP A 176 16.73 7.49 9.63
CA ASP A 176 15.65 7.45 10.63
C ASP A 176 15.09 6.03 10.85
N GLY A 177 15.79 4.99 10.37
CA GLY A 177 15.28 3.63 10.30
C GLY A 177 14.87 3.03 11.64
N ASP A 178 15.65 3.28 12.70
CA ASP A 178 15.36 2.76 14.04
C ASP A 178 13.99 3.26 14.54
N SER A 179 13.77 4.58 14.50
CA SER A 179 12.50 5.18 14.91
C SER A 179 11.36 4.83 13.95
N SER A 180 11.60 4.93 12.64
CA SER A 180 10.55 4.76 11.63
C SER A 180 10.03 3.33 11.62
N LEU A 181 10.91 2.32 11.71
CA LEU A 181 10.49 0.92 11.73
C LEU A 181 9.87 0.51 13.07
N THR A 182 10.38 1.01 14.20
CA THR A 182 9.78 0.77 15.52
C THR A 182 8.35 1.30 15.58
N GLU A 183 8.14 2.54 15.16
CA GLU A 183 6.82 3.18 15.19
C GLU A 183 5.86 2.57 14.16
N ALA A 184 6.35 2.19 12.98
CA ALA A 184 5.56 1.47 11.99
C ALA A 184 5.07 0.11 12.53
N MET A 185 5.94 -0.64 13.23
CA MET A 185 5.58 -1.93 13.82
C MET A 185 4.53 -1.77 14.94
N LYS A 186 4.70 -0.79 15.84
CA LYS A 186 3.68 -0.49 16.86
C LYS A 186 2.31 -0.22 16.23
N ARG A 187 2.26 0.61 15.20
CA ARG A 187 1.00 0.92 14.49
C ARG A 187 0.40 -0.31 13.81
N ALA A 188 1.21 -1.11 13.13
CA ALA A 188 0.76 -2.31 12.44
C ALA A 188 0.18 -3.36 13.40
N LEU A 189 0.83 -3.60 14.55
CA LEU A 189 0.32 -4.51 15.59
C LEU A 189 -0.96 -3.96 16.26
N GLY A 190 -1.05 -2.66 16.48
CA GLY A 190 -2.26 -2.00 16.97
C GLY A 190 -3.46 -2.23 16.04
N ARG A 191 -3.25 -2.11 14.72
CA ARG A 191 -4.26 -2.45 13.70
C ARG A 191 -4.62 -3.93 13.71
N GLY A 192 -3.65 -4.80 13.99
CA GLY A 192 -3.85 -6.24 14.16
C GLY A 192 -4.61 -6.66 15.43
N GLY A 193 -5.07 -5.69 16.24
CA GLY A 193 -5.87 -5.97 17.43
C GLY A 193 -5.07 -6.21 18.70
N LEU A 194 -3.80 -5.79 18.75
CA LEU A 194 -2.99 -5.83 19.98
C LEU A 194 -3.03 -4.46 20.68
N ALA A 195 -3.07 -4.48 22.00
CA ALA A 195 -2.93 -3.28 22.82
C ALA A 195 -1.45 -2.96 23.05
N ILE A 196 -0.94 -1.90 22.41
CA ILE A 196 0.48 -1.56 22.50
C ILE A 196 0.77 -0.79 23.78
N LYS A 197 1.70 -1.30 24.57
CA LYS A 197 2.22 -0.63 25.77
C LYS A 197 3.66 -0.18 25.56
N PRO A 198 4.05 0.98 26.11
CA PRO A 198 5.44 1.43 26.07
C PRO A 198 6.39 0.44 26.74
N GLU A 199 5.92 -0.24 27.80
CA GLU A 199 6.65 -1.26 28.54
C GLU A 199 5.68 -2.24 29.22
N GLY A 200 6.18 -3.40 29.65
CA GLY A 200 5.40 -4.36 30.44
C GLY A 200 4.21 -4.98 29.71
N GLY A 201 4.24 -5.05 28.37
CA GLY A 201 3.30 -5.85 27.59
C GLY A 201 3.43 -7.34 27.93
N THR A 202 2.32 -8.07 27.82
CA THR A 202 2.29 -9.54 27.95
C THR A 202 3.23 -10.22 26.95
N TYR A 203 3.43 -9.59 25.80
CA TYR A 203 4.34 -10.02 24.74
C TYR A 203 5.40 -8.95 24.47
N LEU A 204 6.61 -9.40 24.16
CA LEU A 204 7.71 -8.55 23.70
C LEU A 204 8.03 -8.89 22.25
N VAL A 205 8.04 -7.89 21.38
CA VAL A 205 8.39 -8.03 19.96
C VAL A 205 9.74 -7.38 19.71
N GLU A 206 10.74 -8.17 19.34
CA GLU A 206 12.09 -7.72 19.01
C GLU A 206 12.32 -7.77 17.50
N GLY A 207 12.68 -6.64 16.89
CA GLY A 207 13.11 -6.57 15.50
C GLY A 207 14.62 -6.73 15.37
N ARG A 208 15.06 -7.57 14.44
CA ARG A 208 16.44 -7.64 13.97
C ARG A 208 16.49 -7.38 12.49
N VAL A 209 17.38 -6.48 12.07
CA VAL A 209 17.57 -6.15 10.66
C VAL A 209 19.02 -6.45 10.27
N THR A 210 19.18 -7.07 9.11
CA THR A 210 20.46 -7.36 8.49
C THR A 210 20.49 -6.78 7.09
N VAL A 211 21.62 -6.22 6.69
CA VAL A 211 21.83 -5.74 5.32
C VAL A 211 23.05 -6.46 4.78
N THR A 212 22.89 -7.17 3.67
CA THR A 212 23.98 -7.89 3.00
C THR A 212 24.12 -7.38 1.56
N PRO A 213 25.33 -7.46 0.96
CA PRO A 213 25.49 -7.12 -0.45
C PRO A 213 24.64 -8.02 -1.35
N GLY A 214 23.92 -7.42 -2.30
CA GLY A 214 23.14 -8.12 -3.32
C GLY A 214 23.89 -8.23 -4.66
N ARG A 215 23.13 -8.29 -5.77
CA ARG A 215 23.70 -8.16 -7.13
C ARG A 215 24.24 -6.75 -7.37
N GLN A 216 24.94 -6.51 -8.47
CA GLN A 216 25.58 -5.21 -8.73
C GLN A 216 24.61 -4.04 -8.57
N GLY A 217 24.87 -3.17 -7.58
CA GLY A 217 24.04 -2.00 -7.30
C GLY A 217 22.88 -2.24 -6.31
N GLU A 218 22.76 -3.44 -5.75
CA GLU A 218 21.68 -3.84 -4.83
C GLU A 218 22.21 -4.25 -3.45
N GLU A 219 21.34 -4.13 -2.45
CA GLU A 219 21.51 -4.61 -1.08
C GLU A 219 20.32 -5.51 -0.73
N ILE A 220 20.57 -6.61 -0.04
CA ILE A 220 19.52 -7.48 0.49
C ILE A 220 19.28 -7.07 1.93
N VAL A 221 18.05 -6.67 2.23
CA VAL A 221 17.60 -6.43 3.60
C VAL A 221 16.92 -7.69 4.10
N GLY A 222 17.28 -8.14 5.29
CA GLY A 222 16.58 -9.19 6.02
C GLY A 222 16.03 -8.59 7.31
N VAL A 223 14.78 -8.88 7.64
CA VAL A 223 14.13 -8.46 8.87
C VAL A 223 13.54 -9.68 9.56
N ALA A 224 13.85 -9.86 10.83
CA ALA A 224 13.29 -10.90 11.67
C ALA A 224 12.63 -10.29 12.91
N TRP A 225 11.36 -10.61 13.11
CA TRP A 225 10.57 -10.27 14.28
C TRP A 225 10.48 -11.47 15.19
N ILE A 226 10.95 -11.31 16.43
CA ILE A 226 10.98 -12.36 17.43
C ILE A 226 9.94 -12.01 18.48
N VAL A 227 8.99 -12.90 18.68
CA VAL A 227 7.92 -12.75 19.68
C VAL A 227 8.33 -13.51 20.92
N LYS A 228 8.30 -12.86 22.07
CA LYS A 228 8.64 -13.45 23.37
C LYS A 228 7.55 -13.21 24.40
N THR A 229 7.52 -14.04 25.44
CA THR A 229 6.73 -13.75 26.64
C THR A 229 7.33 -12.56 27.38
N GLY A 230 6.50 -11.61 27.81
CA GLY A 230 6.94 -10.44 28.56
C GLY A 230 7.37 -10.75 30.00
N LYS A 231 6.95 -11.90 30.54
CA LYS A 231 7.25 -12.33 31.91
C LYS A 231 8.59 -13.06 32.02
N ASP A 232 8.87 -13.95 31.07
CA ASP A 232 9.98 -14.92 31.17
C ASP A 232 10.99 -14.76 30.02
N GLY A 233 10.66 -13.95 29.01
CA GLY A 233 11.50 -13.73 27.84
C GLY A 233 11.59 -14.94 26.90
N ALA A 234 10.76 -15.97 27.11
CA ALA A 234 10.75 -17.18 26.30
C ALA A 234 10.28 -16.86 24.88
N GLU A 235 11.02 -17.33 23.87
CA GLU A 235 10.65 -17.14 22.46
C GLU A 235 9.45 -18.02 22.09
N LEU A 236 8.41 -17.38 21.57
CA LEU A 236 7.17 -18.01 21.12
C LEU A 236 7.17 -18.28 19.61
N GLY A 237 7.89 -17.44 18.86
CA GLY A 237 7.98 -17.58 17.42
C GLY A 237 8.81 -16.50 16.76
N ARG A 238 9.16 -16.75 15.50
CA ARG A 238 9.96 -15.85 14.67
C ARG A 238 9.32 -15.69 13.30
N VAL A 239 9.11 -14.44 12.88
CA VAL A 239 8.65 -14.06 11.55
C VAL A 239 9.82 -13.44 10.81
N ALA A 240 10.22 -14.00 9.68
CA ALA A 240 11.34 -13.50 8.89
C ALA A 240 10.87 -13.10 7.49
N GLN A 241 11.44 -11.99 6.98
CA GLN A 241 11.18 -11.45 5.66
C GLN A 241 12.48 -10.88 5.08
N ASP A 242 12.70 -11.00 3.79
CA ASP A 242 13.90 -10.53 3.11
C ASP A 242 13.65 -10.18 1.65
N GLY A 243 14.56 -9.39 1.06
CA GLY A 243 14.46 -8.93 -0.32
C GLY A 243 15.41 -7.80 -0.69
N SER A 244 15.35 -7.41 -1.97
CA SER A 244 16.37 -6.56 -2.60
C SER A 244 15.95 -5.09 -2.70
N ILE A 245 16.89 -4.19 -2.46
CA ILE A 245 16.72 -2.75 -2.61
C ILE A 245 17.93 -2.14 -3.35
N PRO A 246 17.75 -0.99 -4.03
CA PRO A 246 18.88 -0.24 -4.57
C PRO A 246 19.85 0.18 -3.46
N LYS A 247 21.14 0.03 -3.73
CA LYS A 247 22.21 0.41 -2.80
C LYS A 247 22.06 1.86 -2.33
N GLY A 248 22.19 2.09 -1.02
CA GLY A 248 22.07 3.42 -0.41
C GLY A 248 20.62 3.92 -0.28
N ARG A 249 19.61 3.09 -0.57
CA ARG A 249 18.21 3.44 -0.28
C ARG A 249 17.98 3.59 1.23
N LEU A 250 18.68 2.82 2.05
CA LEU A 250 18.54 2.83 3.51
C LEU A 250 19.14 4.09 4.18
N ASP A 251 20.00 4.83 3.48
CA ASP A 251 20.60 6.07 3.98
C ASP A 251 19.62 7.27 3.90
N LYS A 252 18.52 7.09 3.19
CA LYS A 252 17.44 8.08 3.05
C LYS A 252 16.29 7.75 4.02
N SER A 253 15.27 8.60 4.04
CA SER A 253 14.09 8.40 4.90
C SER A 253 13.42 7.04 4.67
N TRP A 254 13.14 6.33 5.77
CA TRP A 254 12.55 5.01 5.78
C TRP A 254 11.03 5.04 5.59
N GLY A 255 10.32 6.02 6.17
CA GLY A 255 8.89 6.32 5.93
C GLY A 255 8.01 5.16 5.43
N THR A 256 7.69 5.17 4.14
CA THR A 256 6.85 4.14 3.48
C THR A 256 7.46 2.74 3.52
N MET A 257 8.78 2.62 3.34
CA MET A 257 9.45 1.32 3.39
C MET A 257 9.39 0.71 4.80
N ALA A 258 9.56 1.52 5.85
CA ALA A 258 9.38 1.05 7.22
C ALA A 258 7.94 0.54 7.47
N ARG A 259 6.94 1.24 6.92
CA ARG A 259 5.54 0.81 6.97
C ARG A 259 5.33 -0.53 6.27
N ASP A 260 5.81 -0.68 5.03
CA ASP A 260 5.63 -1.92 4.26
C ASP A 260 6.29 -3.12 4.96
N ILE A 261 7.50 -2.92 5.49
CA ILE A 261 8.22 -3.94 6.27
C ILE A 261 7.43 -4.31 7.52
N ALA A 262 6.95 -3.32 8.28
CA ALA A 262 6.19 -3.54 9.50
C ALA A 262 4.87 -4.25 9.26
N GLU A 263 4.13 -3.89 8.21
CA GLU A 263 2.84 -4.53 7.87
C GLU A 263 3.03 -6.00 7.48
N GLY A 264 4.06 -6.32 6.69
CA GLY A 264 4.40 -7.70 6.35
C GLY A 264 4.74 -8.55 7.59
N GLY A 265 5.50 -7.99 8.54
CA GLY A 265 5.89 -8.68 9.76
C GLY A 265 4.78 -8.81 10.78
N ALA A 266 3.95 -7.76 10.93
CA ALA A 266 2.90 -7.70 11.93
C ALA A 266 1.85 -8.80 11.76
N ALA A 267 1.49 -9.14 10.53
CA ALA A 267 0.53 -10.21 10.26
C ALA A 267 0.94 -11.54 10.92
N GLY A 268 2.20 -11.96 10.73
CA GLY A 268 2.72 -13.18 11.36
C GLY A 268 2.90 -13.05 12.88
N VAL A 269 3.29 -11.87 13.38
CA VAL A 269 3.44 -11.65 14.82
C VAL A 269 2.10 -11.77 15.54
N VAL A 270 1.04 -11.21 14.96
CA VAL A 270 -0.32 -11.28 15.50
C VAL A 270 -0.79 -12.74 15.56
N GLU A 271 -0.54 -13.51 14.51
CA GLU A 271 -0.87 -14.94 14.48
C GLU A 271 -0.18 -15.71 15.62
N VAL A 272 1.12 -15.47 15.85
CA VAL A 272 1.87 -16.10 16.95
C VAL A 272 1.28 -15.73 18.31
N VAL A 273 0.95 -14.44 18.52
CA VAL A 273 0.38 -13.95 19.77
C VAL A 273 -1.02 -14.54 20.02
N LEU A 274 -1.88 -14.56 19.00
CA LEU A 274 -3.23 -15.10 19.14
C LEU A 274 -3.19 -16.61 19.45
N THR A 275 -2.37 -17.37 18.71
CA THR A 275 -2.17 -18.81 18.94
C THR A 275 -1.72 -19.10 20.36
N ASP A 276 -0.76 -18.34 20.90
CA ASP A 276 -0.31 -18.50 22.28
C ASP A 276 -1.39 -18.13 23.30
N SER A 277 -2.11 -17.03 23.05
CA SER A 277 -3.16 -16.54 23.94
C SER A 277 -4.34 -17.52 24.05
N GLU A 278 -4.68 -18.22 22.97
CA GLU A 278 -5.71 -19.26 22.94
C GLU A 278 -5.28 -20.51 23.71
N ASN A 279 -4.01 -20.93 23.54
CA ASN A 279 -3.45 -22.10 24.22
C ASN A 279 -3.35 -21.92 25.76
N HIS A 280 -3.13 -20.70 26.23
CA HIS A 280 -3.05 -20.38 27.66
C HIS A 280 -4.38 -19.88 28.26
N GLY A 281 -5.33 -19.43 27.43
CA GLY A 281 -6.67 -19.00 27.85
C GLY A 281 -7.61 -20.15 28.28
N GLY A 282 -7.26 -21.40 27.97
CA GLY A 282 -8.03 -22.61 28.33
C GLY A 282 -7.79 -23.17 29.75
N LYS A 283 -6.86 -22.59 30.53
CA LYS A 283 -6.67 -22.92 31.95
C LYS A 283 -7.02 -21.70 32.80
N GLN A 284 -8.29 -21.55 33.15
CA GLN A 284 -8.66 -20.83 34.37
C GLN A 284 -8.92 -21.86 35.49
N PRO A 285 -8.44 -21.62 36.72
CA PRO A 285 -8.77 -22.45 37.88
C PRO A 285 -10.26 -22.41 38.23
#